data_AF-A0AAU8GAR3-F1
#
_entry.id   AF-A0AAU8GAR3-F1
#
_cell.length_a   1.000
_cell.length_b   1.000
_cell.length_c   1.000
_cell.angle_alpha   90.00
_cell.angle_beta   90.00
_cell.angle_gamma   90.00
#
_symmetry.space_group_name_H-M   'P 1'
#
loop_
_entity.id
_entity.type
_entity.pdbx_description
1 polymer ?
#
loop_
_entity_poly.entity_id
_entity_poly.type
_entity_poly.pdbx_seq_one_letter_code
_entity_poly.pdbx_strand_id
1 'polypeptide(L)'
;MEIIDSHFKKNPRPYVLQSLVALAVFFIVLLFVERVTQVVIVAALGASTFIIFSMPHSITAQPRRLIGGHIVGLLAGTAGHFFLTGSFTGLINDPVLLSAMTFALAIALAMFLMSITNTEHPPAAATSLGLLTAGWSWATILFVVLFAVLLSVIHRVLRRWLVDLF
;
A
#
# COMPACT_ATOMS: atom_id res chain seq x y z
N MET A 1 -30.32 5.73 -1.81
CA MET A 1 -28.99 5.35 -1.30
C MET A 1 -29.02 5.59 0.20
N GLU A 2 -28.80 4.56 1.02
CA GLU A 2 -28.68 4.76 2.47
C GLU A 2 -27.31 5.38 2.80
N ILE A 3 -27.26 6.39 3.66
CA ILE A 3 -26.01 7.03 4.10
C ILE A 3 -25.23 6.13 5.06
N ILE A 4 -25.94 5.35 5.88
CA ILE A 4 -25.38 4.40 6.85
C ILE A 4 -25.69 2.99 6.37
N ASP A 5 -24.66 2.16 6.32
CA ASP A 5 -24.76 0.77 5.87
C ASP A 5 -25.79 -0.05 6.68
N SER A 6 -26.52 -0.91 5.98
CA SER A 6 -27.61 -1.70 6.56
C SER A 6 -27.12 -2.88 7.40
N HIS A 7 -25.93 -3.43 7.12
CA HIS A 7 -25.28 -4.45 7.93
C HIS A 7 -24.78 -3.86 9.25
N PHE A 8 -24.22 -2.64 9.24
CA PHE A 8 -23.83 -1.93 10.46
C PHE A 8 -25.01 -1.76 11.43
N LYS A 9 -26.17 -1.31 10.92
CA LYS A 9 -27.39 -1.12 11.73
C LYS A 9 -27.84 -2.42 12.41
N LYS A 10 -27.66 -3.57 11.76
CA LYS A 10 -28.05 -4.89 12.27
C LYS A 10 -27.02 -5.47 13.24
N ASN A 11 -25.73 -5.31 12.95
CA ASN A 11 -24.65 -5.87 13.75
C ASN A 11 -23.39 -4.98 13.68
N PRO A 12 -23.24 -4.00 14.59
CA PRO A 12 -22.10 -3.08 14.57
C PRO A 12 -20.81 -3.72 15.13
N ARG A 13 -20.89 -4.89 15.77
CA ARG A 13 -19.76 -5.51 16.48
C ARG A 13 -18.54 -5.77 15.59
N PRO A 14 -18.66 -6.35 14.38
CA PRO A 14 -17.52 -6.59 13.51
C PRO A 14 -16.84 -5.29 13.07
N TYR A 15 -17.60 -4.23 12.80
CA TYR A 15 -17.06 -2.91 12.44
C TYR A 15 -16.16 -2.35 13.54
N VAL A 16 -16.66 -2.36 14.78
CA VAL A 16 -15.89 -1.84 15.92
C VAL A 16 -14.66 -2.69 16.18
N LEU A 17 -14.81 -4.02 16.25
CA LEU A 17 -13.70 -4.93 16.55
C LEU A 17 -12.63 -4.89 15.46
N GLN A 18 -13.01 -4.98 14.18
CA GLN A 18 -12.06 -4.93 13.07
C GLN A 18 -11.36 -3.57 12.99
N SER A 19 -12.07 -2.47 13.27
CA SER A 19 -11.45 -1.14 13.35
C SER A 19 -10.48 -0.99 14.52
N LEU A 20 -10.76 -1.58 15.68
CA LEU A 20 -9.85 -1.57 16.83
C LEU A 20 -8.59 -2.41 16.57
N VAL A 21 -8.72 -3.55 15.89
CA VAL A 21 -7.55 -4.34 15.48
C VAL A 21 -6.75 -3.59 14.41
N ALA A 22 -7.41 -2.97 13.43
CA ALA A 22 -6.76 -2.12 12.43
C ALA A 22 -6.00 -0.95 13.09
N LEU A 23 -6.62 -0.29 14.06
CA LEU A 23 -5.99 0.76 14.87
C LEU A 23 -4.72 0.22 15.55
N ALA A 24 -4.81 -0.91 16.26
CA ALA A 24 -3.66 -1.46 16.97
C ALA A 24 -2.50 -1.82 16.02
N VAL A 25 -2.82 -2.47 14.90
CA VAL A 25 -1.83 -2.83 13.87
C VAL A 25 -1.18 -1.58 13.29
N PHE A 26 -1.98 -0.60 12.87
CA PHE A 26 -1.47 0.60 12.23
C PHE A 26 -0.75 1.53 13.20
N PHE A 27 -1.19 1.60 14.46
CA PHE A 27 -0.49 2.32 15.52
C PHE A 27 0.92 1.77 15.72
N ILE A 28 1.08 0.45 15.77
CA ILE A 28 2.41 -0.19 15.87
C ILE A 28 3.29 0.24 14.69
N VAL A 29 2.76 0.26 13.46
CA VAL A 29 3.50 0.72 12.27
C VAL A 29 3.99 2.14 12.44
N LEU A 30 3.11 3.05 12.89
CA LEU A 30 3.44 4.46 13.07
C LEU A 30 4.54 4.70 14.12
N LEU A 31 4.73 3.78 15.09
CA LEU A 31 5.84 3.88 16.05
C LEU A 31 7.21 3.66 15.40
N PHE A 32 7.29 2.98 14.27
CA PHE A 32 8.52 2.69 13.54
C PHE A 32 8.71 3.60 12.30
N VAL A 33 7.77 4.50 12.03
CA VAL A 33 7.88 5.47 10.93
C VAL A 33 8.72 6.64 11.41
N GLU A 34 9.95 6.71 10.93
CA GLU A 34 10.82 7.87 11.15
C GLU A 34 10.57 8.92 10.06
N ARG A 35 9.96 10.06 10.46
CA ARG A 35 9.85 11.36 9.75
C ARG A 35 8.68 11.57 8.75
N VAL A 36 8.39 12.86 8.57
CA VAL A 36 7.36 13.51 7.73
C VAL A 36 7.46 13.15 6.23
N THR A 37 8.60 12.66 5.74
CA THR A 37 8.79 12.32 4.32
C THR A 37 8.07 11.03 3.91
N GLN A 38 7.69 10.16 4.85
CA GLN A 38 7.07 8.87 4.56
C GLN A 38 5.53 8.90 4.46
N VAL A 39 4.89 10.07 4.44
CA VAL A 39 3.42 10.20 4.48
C VAL A 39 2.71 9.38 3.40
N VAL A 40 3.25 9.33 2.18
CA VAL A 40 2.65 8.56 1.08
C VAL A 40 2.78 7.06 1.32
N ILE A 41 3.91 6.59 1.85
CA ILE A 41 4.09 5.19 2.26
C ILE A 41 3.11 4.86 3.37
N VAL A 42 3.03 5.69 4.42
CA VAL A 42 2.08 5.50 5.52
C VAL A 42 0.64 5.43 5.00
N ALA A 43 0.25 6.31 4.07
CA ALA A 43 -1.06 6.28 3.45
C ALA A 43 -1.30 4.97 2.67
N ALA A 44 -0.30 4.47 1.93
CA ALA A 44 -0.37 3.18 1.25
C ALA A 44 -0.57 2.01 2.24
N LEU A 45 0.23 1.97 3.32
CA LEU A 45 0.12 0.93 4.35
C LEU A 45 -1.21 1.02 5.11
N GLY A 46 -1.72 2.22 5.34
CA GLY A 46 -3.03 2.47 5.93
C GLY A 46 -4.15 1.96 5.04
N ALA A 47 -4.07 2.19 3.73
CA ALA A 47 -5.01 1.64 2.76
C ALA A 47 -4.93 0.10 2.70
N SER A 48 -3.74 -0.52 2.75
CA SER A 48 -3.61 -1.98 2.87
C SER A 48 -4.28 -2.51 4.14
N THR A 49 -4.06 -1.84 5.28
CA THR A 49 -4.69 -2.18 6.56
C THR A 49 -6.21 -2.11 6.44
N PHE A 50 -6.72 -1.02 5.85
CA PHE A 50 -8.15 -0.86 5.60
C PHE A 50 -8.70 -2.03 4.78
N ILE A 51 -8.10 -2.38 3.64
CA ILE A 51 -8.53 -3.51 2.80
C ILE A 51 -8.62 -4.81 3.62
N ILE A 52 -7.59 -5.12 4.39
CA ILE A 52 -7.48 -6.38 5.14
C ILE A 52 -8.55 -6.48 6.23
N PHE A 53 -8.93 -5.36 6.84
CA PHE A 53 -9.91 -5.35 7.93
C PHE A 53 -11.31 -4.91 7.51
N SER A 54 -11.52 -4.37 6.32
CA SER A 54 -12.86 -3.98 5.84
C SER A 54 -13.42 -4.97 4.83
N MET A 55 -12.56 -5.58 4.01
CA MET A 55 -12.93 -6.58 3.01
C MET A 55 -11.93 -7.77 3.00
N PRO A 56 -11.78 -8.48 4.12
CA PRO A 56 -10.84 -9.59 4.30
C PRO A 56 -10.97 -10.71 3.26
N HIS A 57 -12.16 -10.98 2.71
CA HIS A 57 -12.35 -12.04 1.72
C HIS A 57 -12.20 -11.57 0.27
N SER A 58 -11.95 -10.28 0.05
CA SER A 58 -11.67 -9.75 -1.28
C SER A 58 -10.41 -10.37 -1.89
N ILE A 59 -10.36 -10.40 -3.22
CA ILE A 59 -9.19 -10.96 -3.92
C ILE A 59 -7.92 -10.13 -3.63
N THR A 60 -8.06 -8.80 -3.47
CA THR A 60 -6.95 -7.88 -3.14
C THR A 60 -6.40 -8.09 -1.72
N ALA A 61 -7.18 -8.65 -0.80
CA ALA A 61 -6.75 -8.98 0.56
C ALA A 61 -5.90 -10.27 0.63
N GLN A 62 -5.85 -11.07 -0.45
CA GLN A 62 -5.09 -12.31 -0.46
C GLN A 62 -3.59 -12.07 -0.22
N PRO A 63 -2.90 -12.91 0.58
CA PRO A 63 -1.46 -12.81 0.86
C PRO A 63 -0.58 -12.56 -0.36
N ARG A 64 -0.84 -13.29 -1.46
CA ARG A 64 -0.10 -13.15 -2.72
C ARG A 64 -0.22 -11.75 -3.30
N ARG A 65 -1.41 -11.15 -3.27
CA ARG A 65 -1.65 -9.81 -3.83
C ARG A 65 -1.12 -8.73 -2.91
N LEU A 66 -1.33 -8.85 -1.60
CA LEU A 66 -0.77 -7.92 -0.62
C LEU A 66 0.77 -7.85 -0.70
N ILE A 67 1.45 -8.98 -0.54
CA ILE A 67 2.92 -9.02 -0.53
C ILE A 67 3.47 -8.77 -1.94
N GLY A 68 2.96 -9.48 -2.95
CA GLY A 68 3.42 -9.37 -4.32
C GLY A 68 3.17 -7.99 -4.93
N GLY A 69 2.03 -7.38 -4.61
CA GLY A 69 1.70 -6.03 -5.05
C GLY A 69 2.71 -5.03 -4.50
N HIS A 70 2.97 -5.03 -3.19
CA HIS A 70 3.97 -4.14 -2.59
C HIS A 70 5.38 -4.36 -3.15
N ILE A 71 5.79 -5.61 -3.40
CA ILE A 71 7.06 -5.91 -4.08
C ILE A 71 7.10 -5.27 -5.47
N VAL A 72 6.05 -5.46 -6.28
CA VAL A 72 5.94 -4.86 -7.62
C VAL A 72 5.95 -3.32 -7.56
N GLY A 73 5.25 -2.73 -6.59
CA GLY A 73 5.25 -1.29 -6.34
C GLY A 73 6.65 -0.76 -6.00
N LEU A 74 7.37 -1.44 -5.09
CA LEU A 74 8.75 -1.09 -4.73
C LEU A 74 9.71 -1.24 -5.92
N LEU A 75 9.55 -2.27 -6.76
CA LEU A 75 10.34 -2.44 -7.99
C LEU A 75 10.09 -1.30 -8.98
N ALA A 76 8.84 -0.93 -9.20
CA ALA A 76 8.48 0.17 -10.09
C ALA A 76 8.98 1.53 -9.55
N GLY A 77 8.86 1.77 -8.24
CA GLY A 77 9.42 2.97 -7.59
C GLY A 77 10.95 2.99 -7.66
N THR A 78 11.61 1.85 -7.52
CA THR A 78 13.07 1.73 -7.66
C THR A 78 13.52 2.03 -9.10
N ALA A 79 12.80 1.51 -10.09
CA ALA A 79 13.03 1.85 -11.50
C ALA A 79 12.88 3.37 -11.75
N GLY A 80 11.84 3.99 -11.20
CA GLY A 80 11.65 5.45 -11.26
C GLY A 80 12.78 6.23 -10.57
N HIS A 81 13.32 5.73 -9.46
CA HIS A 81 14.42 6.37 -8.75
C HIS A 81 15.69 6.39 -9.60
N PHE A 82 16.03 5.26 -10.24
CA PHE A 82 17.17 5.18 -11.16
C PHE A 82 16.96 6.02 -12.42
N PHE A 83 15.71 6.19 -12.87
CA PHE A 83 15.39 7.12 -13.94
C PHE A 83 15.66 8.58 -13.54
N LEU A 84 15.28 8.99 -12.32
CA LEU A 84 15.50 10.35 -11.79
C LEU A 84 16.97 10.65 -11.45
N THR A 85 17.77 9.64 -11.11
CA THR A 85 19.17 9.83 -10.69
C THR A 85 20.17 9.46 -11.78
N GLY A 86 19.73 8.81 -12.86
CA GLY A 86 20.58 8.37 -13.95
C GLY A 86 20.85 9.44 -15.02
N SER A 87 21.54 9.03 -16.08
CA SER A 87 21.93 9.90 -17.20
C SER A 87 20.76 10.46 -18.02
N PHE A 88 19.52 9.99 -17.77
CA PHE A 88 18.31 10.41 -18.49
C PHE A 88 17.78 11.78 -18.06
N THR A 89 18.28 12.33 -16.96
CA THR A 89 17.93 13.66 -16.44
C THR A 89 18.17 14.79 -17.45
N GLY A 90 19.13 14.61 -18.38
CA GLY A 90 19.40 15.58 -19.44
C GLY A 90 18.34 15.65 -20.55
N LEU A 91 17.37 14.73 -20.61
CA LEU A 91 16.28 14.79 -21.59
C LEU A 91 15.20 15.83 -21.25
N ILE A 92 15.01 16.15 -19.96
CA ILE A 92 13.95 17.04 -19.49
C ILE A 92 14.58 18.08 -18.56
N ASN A 93 14.65 19.32 -19.01
CA ASN A 93 15.27 20.42 -18.27
C ASN A 93 14.38 21.00 -17.17
N ASP A 94 13.07 20.72 -17.18
CA ASP A 94 12.12 21.16 -16.14
C ASP A 94 12.02 20.09 -15.03
N PRO A 95 12.50 20.37 -13.80
CA PRO A 95 12.48 19.42 -12.69
C PRO A 95 11.07 19.01 -12.26
N VAL A 96 10.10 19.91 -12.39
CA VAL A 96 8.71 19.64 -12.01
C VAL A 96 8.11 18.66 -13.02
N LEU A 97 8.30 18.91 -14.31
CA LEU A 97 7.84 18.01 -15.36
C LEU A 97 8.51 16.63 -15.25
N LEU A 98 9.82 16.58 -15.04
CA LEU A 98 10.57 15.33 -14.88
C LEU A 98 10.05 14.49 -13.72
N SER A 99 9.83 15.10 -12.54
CA SER A 99 9.28 14.41 -11.37
C SER A 99 7.87 13.91 -11.62
N ALA A 100 6.98 14.74 -12.16
CA ALA A 100 5.59 14.36 -12.46
C ALA A 100 5.51 13.20 -13.46
N MET A 101 6.31 13.24 -14.54
CA MET A 101 6.37 12.15 -15.52
C MET A 101 6.89 10.86 -14.88
N THR A 102 7.94 10.94 -14.06
CA THR A 102 8.50 9.75 -13.40
C THR A 102 7.51 9.14 -12.42
N PHE A 103 6.79 9.95 -11.65
CA PHE A 103 5.75 9.50 -10.73
C PHE A 103 4.61 8.80 -11.48
N ALA A 104 4.13 9.40 -12.57
CA ALA A 104 3.10 8.81 -13.41
C ALA A 104 3.56 7.47 -14.03
N LEU A 105 4.78 7.42 -14.56
CA LEU A 105 5.36 6.20 -15.12
C LEU A 105 5.53 5.10 -14.07
N ALA A 106 5.99 5.42 -12.86
CA ALA A 106 6.16 4.43 -11.80
C ALA A 106 4.83 3.85 -11.31
N ILE A 107 3.78 4.68 -11.22
CA ILE A 107 2.43 4.22 -10.89
C ILE A 107 1.88 3.35 -12.02
N ALA A 108 1.97 3.80 -13.27
CA ALA A 108 1.49 3.06 -14.44
C ALA A 108 2.23 1.73 -14.61
N LEU A 109 3.55 1.71 -14.40
CA LEU A 109 4.37 0.51 -14.43
C LEU A 109 3.97 -0.46 -13.32
N ALA A 110 3.76 0.02 -12.09
CA ALA A 110 3.27 -0.82 -10.99
C ALA A 110 1.91 -1.44 -11.32
N MET A 111 0.97 -0.64 -11.84
CA MET A 111 -0.35 -1.12 -12.27
C MET A 111 -0.24 -2.18 -13.36
N PHE A 112 0.53 -1.91 -14.41
CA PHE A 112 0.75 -2.82 -15.53
C PHE A 112 1.36 -4.14 -15.05
N LEU A 113 2.46 -4.08 -14.29
CA LEU A 113 3.13 -5.28 -13.77
C LEU A 113 2.20 -6.09 -12.87
N MET A 114 1.48 -5.45 -11.93
CA MET A 114 0.54 -6.15 -11.05
C MET A 114 -0.57 -6.87 -11.84
N SER A 115 -1.07 -6.24 -12.92
CA SER A 115 -2.13 -6.81 -13.76
C SER A 115 -1.70 -8.04 -14.55
N ILE A 116 -0.42 -8.11 -14.96
CA ILE A 116 0.11 -9.28 -15.68
C ILE A 116 0.58 -10.38 -14.71
N THR A 117 1.01 -10.03 -13.50
CA THR A 117 1.50 -11.00 -12.48
C THR A 117 0.41 -11.55 -11.56
N ASN A 118 -0.85 -11.08 -11.71
CA ASN A 118 -1.98 -11.38 -10.82
C ASN A 118 -1.67 -11.03 -9.35
N THR A 119 -1.09 -9.85 -9.14
CA THR A 119 -0.73 -9.32 -7.81
C THR A 119 -1.37 -7.96 -7.57
N GLU A 120 -2.59 -7.75 -8.07
CA GLU A 120 -3.32 -6.50 -7.97
C GLU A 120 -3.63 -6.17 -6.51
N HIS A 121 -2.88 -5.23 -5.97
CA HIS A 121 -3.12 -4.63 -4.66
C HIS A 121 -3.02 -3.11 -4.82
N PRO A 122 -4.15 -2.40 -5.03
CA PRO A 122 -4.16 -0.99 -5.36
C PRO A 122 -3.28 -0.09 -4.46
N PRO A 123 -3.20 -0.31 -3.13
CA PRO A 123 -2.30 0.47 -2.27
C PRO A 123 -0.81 0.40 -2.67
N ALA A 124 -0.37 -0.66 -3.35
CA ALA A 124 1.00 -0.79 -3.81
C ALA A 124 1.38 0.19 -4.93
N ALA A 125 0.40 0.72 -5.68
CA ALA A 125 0.64 1.81 -6.61
C ALA A 125 1.04 3.11 -5.85
N ALA A 126 0.44 3.36 -4.68
CA ALA A 126 0.89 4.45 -3.81
C ALA A 126 2.25 4.17 -3.19
N THR A 127 2.64 2.90 -3.03
CA THR A 127 3.97 2.51 -2.56
C THR A 127 5.08 2.86 -3.55
N SER A 128 4.84 2.69 -4.86
CA SER A 128 5.81 3.11 -5.88
C SER A 128 6.04 4.63 -5.84
N LEU A 129 4.97 5.42 -5.73
CA LEU A 129 5.04 6.87 -5.55
C LEU A 129 5.71 7.26 -4.23
N GLY A 130 5.37 6.55 -3.16
CA GLY A 130 5.90 6.82 -1.83
C GLY A 130 7.41 6.60 -1.77
N LEU A 131 7.95 5.62 -2.48
CA LEU A 131 9.39 5.39 -2.53
C LEU A 131 10.14 6.54 -3.24
N LEU A 132 9.51 7.15 -4.26
CA LEU A 132 10.07 8.28 -4.99
C LEU A 132 10.01 9.59 -4.21
N THR A 133 8.94 9.79 -3.43
CA THR A 133 8.72 11.03 -2.66
C THR A 133 9.35 11.00 -1.27
N ALA A 134 9.40 9.83 -0.61
CA ALA A 134 10.02 9.67 0.70
C ALA A 134 11.55 9.56 0.67
N GLY A 135 12.12 9.37 -0.52
CA GLY A 135 13.52 9.02 -0.72
C GLY A 135 13.71 7.50 -0.79
N TRP A 136 14.41 7.07 -1.83
CA TRP A 136 14.77 5.67 -2.01
C TRP A 136 15.78 5.27 -0.93
N SER A 137 15.47 4.23 -0.16
CA SER A 137 16.39 3.66 0.81
C SER A 137 16.08 2.18 1.06
N TRP A 138 17.11 1.41 1.39
CA TRP A 138 16.93 0.01 1.81
C TRP A 138 16.06 -0.13 3.06
N ALA A 139 16.11 0.86 3.96
CA ALA A 139 15.27 0.89 5.16
C ALA A 139 13.77 1.00 4.79
N THR A 140 13.40 1.90 3.87
CA THR A 140 12.02 2.06 3.40
C THR A 140 11.51 0.79 2.72
N ILE A 141 12.33 0.17 1.85
CA ILE A 141 11.99 -1.08 1.15
C ILE A 141 11.75 -2.20 2.17
N LEU A 142 12.69 -2.40 3.10
CA LEU A 142 12.59 -3.43 4.11
C LEU A 142 11.37 -3.21 5.02
N PHE A 143 11.13 -1.97 5.43
CA PHE A 143 9.97 -1.60 6.24
C PHE A 143 8.65 -1.98 5.56
N VAL A 144 8.47 -1.60 4.29
CA VAL A 144 7.24 -1.94 3.53
C VAL A 144 7.07 -3.46 3.38
N VAL A 145 8.14 -4.19 3.07
CA VAL A 145 8.10 -5.65 2.93
C VAL A 145 7.74 -6.32 4.25
N LEU A 146 8.41 -5.94 5.35
CA LEU A 146 8.14 -6.48 6.69
C LEU A 146 6.70 -6.19 7.11
N PHE A 147 6.21 -4.99 6.84
CA PHE A 147 4.82 -4.64 7.11
C PHE A 147 3.83 -5.49 6.29
N ALA A 148 4.06 -5.64 4.98
CA ALA A 148 3.18 -6.45 4.13
C ALA A 148 3.15 -7.92 4.58
N VAL A 149 4.30 -8.47 4.99
CA VAL A 149 4.40 -9.82 5.56
C VAL A 149 3.66 -9.91 6.90
N LEU A 150 3.89 -8.97 7.81
CA LEU A 150 3.22 -8.93 9.12
C LEU A 150 1.70 -8.87 8.94
N LEU A 151 1.22 -7.95 8.10
CA LEU A 151 -0.21 -7.79 7.83
C LEU A 151 -0.78 -9.03 7.15
N SER A 152 -0.04 -9.68 6.26
CA SER A 152 -0.44 -10.96 5.67
C SER A 152 -0.54 -12.09 6.70
N VAL A 153 0.36 -12.15 7.68
CA VAL A 153 0.32 -13.14 8.76
C VAL A 153 -0.88 -12.88 9.66
N ILE A 154 -1.09 -11.63 10.07
CA ILE A 154 -2.24 -11.21 10.87
C ILE A 154 -3.54 -11.55 10.13
N HIS A 155 -3.63 -11.20 8.85
CA HIS A 155 -4.79 -11.55 8.02
C HIS A 155 -5.02 -13.06 8.04
N ARG A 156 -3.99 -13.88 7.75
CA ARG A 156 -4.14 -15.34 7.71
C ARG A 156 -4.61 -15.93 9.04
N VAL A 157 -4.06 -15.44 10.16
CA VAL A 157 -4.47 -15.90 11.50
C VAL A 157 -5.90 -15.47 11.79
N LEU A 158 -6.23 -14.20 11.53
CA LEU A 158 -7.52 -13.64 11.89
C LEU A 158 -8.65 -13.98 10.91
N ARG A 159 -8.33 -14.47 9.71
CA ARG A 159 -9.26 -14.64 8.57
C ARG A 159 -10.58 -15.30 8.94
N ARG A 160 -10.56 -16.30 9.82
CA ARG A 160 -11.76 -17.05 10.24
C ARG A 160 -12.74 -16.24 11.11
N TRP A 161 -12.30 -15.13 11.69
CA TRP A 161 -13.11 -14.24 12.54
C TRP A 161 -13.41 -12.89 11.89
N LEU A 162 -12.71 -12.55 10.80
CA LEU A 162 -12.98 -11.34 10.04
C LEU A 162 -14.21 -11.56 9.14
N VAL A 163 -14.99 -10.51 8.95
CA VAL A 163 -16.18 -10.49 8.10
C VAL A 163 -16.08 -9.28 7.17
N ASP A 164 -16.56 -9.42 5.94
CA ASP A 164 -16.65 -8.27 5.02
C ASP A 164 -17.68 -7.26 5.56
N LEU A 165 -17.28 -6.00 5.62
CA LEU A 165 -18.08 -4.92 6.21
C LEU A 165 -19.03 -4.24 5.21
N PHE A 166 -18.90 -4.53 3.91
CA PHE A 166 -19.76 -4.01 2.85
C PHE A 166 -19.63 -4.88 1.60
#